data_AF-C2BGU5-F1
#
_entry.id   AF-C2BGU5-F1
#
_cell.length_a   1.000
_cell.length_b   1.000
_cell.length_c   1.000
_cell.angle_alpha   90.00
_cell.angle_beta   90.00
_cell.angle_gamma   90.00
#
_symmetry.space_group_name_H-M   'P 1'
#
loop_
_entity.id
_entity.type
_entity.pdbx_description
1 polymer ?
#
loop_
_entity_poly.entity_id
_entity_poly.type
_entity_poly.pdbx_seq_one_letter_code
_entity_poly.pdbx_strand_id
1 'polypeptide(L)'
;MIDIIKNMFMPIFTVVAVISLINFLVDGRKLSIYVSVVTGFIAAILLVVSVINPNSDLFMQLYLLLFLLSISLVILALQKQIDAFTWIGIALMVVMLYLLLRFPLI
;
A
#
# COMPACT_ATOMS: atom_id res chain seq x y z
N MET A 1 18.77 -10.56 1.27
CA MET A 1 18.07 -10.15 2.52
C MET A 1 17.95 -8.63 2.64
N ILE A 2 19.01 -7.87 2.36
CA ILE A 2 18.99 -6.38 2.35
C ILE A 2 18.04 -5.83 1.26
N ASP A 3 17.97 -6.47 0.09
CA ASP A 3 17.15 -5.98 -1.03
C ASP A 3 15.64 -6.08 -0.78
N ILE A 4 15.19 -7.13 -0.08
CA ILE A 4 13.77 -7.28 0.31
C ILE A 4 13.37 -6.16 1.26
N ILE A 5 14.19 -5.88 2.27
CA ILE A 5 13.94 -4.80 3.24
C ILE A 5 13.88 -3.45 2.52
N LYS A 6 14.79 -3.21 1.57
CA LYS A 6 14.79 -1.99 0.74
C LYS A 6 13.50 -1.84 -0.07
N ASN A 7 12.98 -2.94 -0.63
CA ASN A 7 11.74 -2.96 -1.39
C ASN A 7 10.48 -2.85 -0.51
N MET A 8 10.57 -3.05 0.81
CA MET A 8 9.41 -2.91 1.71
C MET A 8 9.13 -1.46 2.13
N PHE A 9 10.10 -0.55 2.04
CA PHE A 9 9.90 0.83 2.52
C PHE A 9 8.82 1.58 1.74
N MET A 10 8.91 1.60 0.41
CA MET A 10 7.93 2.27 -0.45
C MET A 10 6.48 1.78 -0.19
N PRO A 11 6.18 0.46 -0.20
CA PRO A 11 4.83 -0.01 0.03
C PRO A 11 4.32 0.28 1.43
N ILE A 12 5.14 0.14 2.48
CA ILE A 12 4.71 0.41 3.87
C ILE A 12 4.29 1.87 4.03
N PHE A 13 5.13 2.82 3.62
CA PHE A 13 4.80 4.24 3.78
C PHE A 13 3.57 4.64 2.96
N THR A 14 3.40 4.04 1.78
CA THR A 14 2.20 4.27 0.95
C THR A 14 0.94 3.74 1.63
N VAL A 15 0.98 2.53 2.19
CA VAL A 15 -0.18 1.94 2.91
C VAL A 15 -0.55 2.78 4.12
N VAL A 16 0.43 3.19 4.93
CA VAL A 16 0.19 4.07 6.09
C VAL A 16 -0.43 5.39 5.63
N ALA A 17 0.07 5.98 4.54
CA ALA A 17 -0.47 7.23 4.00
C ALA A 17 -1.95 7.08 3.59
N VAL A 18 -2.30 6.00 2.88
CA VAL A 18 -3.65 5.72 2.41
C VAL A 18 -4.59 5.41 3.58
N ILE A 19 -4.21 4.53 4.50
CA ILE A 19 -5.05 4.18 5.66
C ILE A 19 -5.27 5.39 6.57
N SER A 20 -4.23 6.21 6.78
CA SER A 20 -4.35 7.44 7.55
C SER A 20 -5.28 8.46 6.86
N LEU A 21 -5.24 8.53 5.52
CA LEU A 21 -6.16 9.36 4.74
C LEU A 21 -7.60 8.86 4.87
N ILE A 22 -7.84 7.56 4.75
CA ILE A 22 -9.17 6.97 4.92
C ILE A 22 -9.69 7.25 6.34
N ASN A 23 -8.86 7.05 7.37
CA ASN A 23 -9.24 7.38 8.75
C ASN A 23 -9.56 8.86 8.93
N PHE A 24 -8.89 9.77 8.22
CA PHE A 24 -9.26 11.18 8.22
C PHE A 24 -10.64 11.42 7.59
N LEU A 25 -10.90 10.81 6.43
CA LEU A 25 -12.16 10.99 5.71
C LEU A 25 -13.36 10.38 6.43
N VAL A 26 -13.18 9.22 7.07
CA VAL A 26 -14.27 8.49 7.75
C VAL A 26 -14.50 9.04 9.16
N ASP A 27 -13.44 9.28 9.95
CA ASP A 27 -13.57 9.68 11.36
C ASP A 27 -13.33 11.17 11.62
N GLY A 28 -12.93 11.96 10.61
CA GLY A 28 -12.61 13.38 10.77
C GLY A 28 -11.39 13.69 11.66
N ARG A 29 -10.53 12.70 11.91
CA ARG A 29 -9.40 12.84 12.86
C ARG A 29 -8.30 13.74 12.30
N LYS A 30 -8.19 14.99 12.78
CA LYS A 30 -7.15 15.93 12.34
C LYS A 30 -5.71 15.40 12.43
N LEU A 31 -5.41 14.52 13.38
CA LEU A 31 -4.07 13.94 13.49
C LEU A 31 -3.74 13.00 12.30
N SER A 32 -4.72 12.30 11.74
CA SER A 32 -4.48 11.36 10.65
C SER A 32 -4.21 12.06 9.32
N ILE A 33 -4.68 13.29 9.08
CA ILE A 33 -4.27 14.04 7.89
C ILE A 33 -2.79 14.44 7.95
N TYR A 34 -2.26 14.86 9.11
CA TYR A 34 -0.84 15.17 9.24
C TYR A 34 0.03 13.93 8.99
N VAL A 35 -0.36 12.79 9.58
CA VAL A 35 0.33 11.52 9.36
C VAL A 35 0.26 11.11 7.88
N SER A 36 -0.90 11.27 7.24
CA SER A 36 -1.09 10.94 5.83
C SER A 36 -0.23 11.79 4.90
N VAL A 37 -0.16 13.11 5.15
CA VAL A 37 0.65 14.04 4.36
C VAL A 37 2.14 13.72 4.50
N VAL A 38 2.64 13.53 5.73
CA VAL A 38 4.06 13.23 5.97
C VAL A 38 4.44 11.89 5.33
N THR A 39 3.66 10.84 5.58
CA THR A 39 3.94 9.50 5.03
C THR A 39 3.73 9.44 3.53
N GLY A 40 2.77 10.20 2.98
CA GLY A 40 2.55 10.33 1.54
C GLY A 40 3.72 11.04 0.84
N PHE A 41 4.29 12.07 1.46
CA PHE A 41 5.48 12.74 0.92
C PHE A 41 6.70 11.81 0.90
N ILE A 42 6.92 11.05 1.98
CA ILE A 42 7.97 10.03 2.05
C ILE A 42 7.74 8.94 0.98
N ALA A 43 6.51 8.45 0.84
CA ALA A 43 6.14 7.46 -0.16
C ALA A 43 6.41 7.96 -1.59
N ALA A 44 6.11 9.22 -1.89
CA ALA A 44 6.38 9.83 -3.20
C ALA A 44 7.88 9.88 -3.51
N ILE A 45 8.71 10.30 -2.54
CA ILE A 45 10.17 10.29 -2.69
C ILE A 45 10.67 8.86 -2.94
N LEU A 46 10.19 7.89 -2.17
CA LEU A 46 10.59 6.49 -2.32
C LEU A 46 10.18 5.92 -3.67
N LEU A 47 9.00 6.27 -4.17
CA LEU A 47 8.54 5.88 -5.51
C LEU A 47 9.49 6.43 -6.58
N VAL A 48 9.85 7.71 -6.53
CA VAL A 48 10.77 8.33 -7.48
C VAL A 48 12.14 7.63 -7.44
N VAL A 49 12.66 7.36 -6.24
CA VAL A 49 13.93 6.65 -6.06
C VAL A 49 13.86 5.24 -6.64
N SER A 50 12.74 4.52 -6.45
CA SER A 50 12.56 3.18 -7.03
C SER A 50 12.50 3.25 -8.56
N VAL A 51 11.73 4.17 -9.14
CA VAL A 51 11.59 4.27 -10.60
C VAL A 51 12.92 4.56 -11.29
N ILE A 52 13.78 5.38 -10.68
CA ILE A 52 15.08 5.76 -11.27
C ILE A 52 16.16 4.69 -11.02
N ASN A 53 16.00 3.84 -10.00
CA ASN A 53 17.00 2.85 -9.64
C ASN A 53 16.79 1.54 -10.43
N PRO A 54 17.71 1.17 -11.34
CA PRO A 54 17.59 -0.05 -12.13
C PRO A 54 17.69 -1.33 -11.30
N ASN A 55 18.22 -1.25 -10.08
CA ASN A 55 18.29 -2.36 -9.14
C ASN A 55 17.05 -2.47 -8.25
N SER A 56 16.05 -1.60 -8.43
CA SER A 56 14.80 -1.72 -7.68
C SER A 56 13.85 -2.65 -8.41
N ASP A 57 13.33 -3.64 -7.68
CA ASP A 57 12.32 -4.54 -8.20
C ASP A 57 10.94 -3.89 -8.02
N LEU A 58 10.60 -2.99 -8.96
CA LEU A 58 9.33 -2.27 -8.96
C LEU A 58 8.13 -3.22 -8.93
N PHE A 59 8.24 -4.39 -9.56
CA PHE A 59 7.17 -5.38 -9.57
C PHE A 59 6.95 -5.94 -8.16
N MET A 60 8.02 -6.35 -7.47
CA MET A 60 7.96 -6.78 -6.07
C MET A 60 7.40 -5.68 -5.16
N GLN A 61 7.81 -4.41 -5.35
CA GLN A 61 7.32 -3.29 -4.55
C GLN A 61 5.81 -3.06 -4.74
N LEU A 62 5.32 -3.09 -5.98
CA LEU A 62 3.90 -2.96 -6.29
C LEU A 62 3.09 -4.17 -5.79
N TYR A 63 3.64 -5.37 -5.90
CA TYR A 63 3.03 -6.57 -5.35
C TYR A 63 2.84 -6.47 -3.83
N LEU A 64 3.90 -6.10 -3.11
CA LEU A 64 3.87 -5.89 -1.66
C LEU A 64 2.92 -4.74 -1.28
N LEU A 65 2.86 -3.68 -2.07
CA LEU A 65 1.91 -2.57 -1.89
C LEU A 65 0.47 -3.07 -1.94
N LEU A 66 0.11 -3.78 -3.02
CA LEU A 66 -1.23 -4.31 -3.24
C LEU A 66 -1.63 -5.27 -2.11
N PHE A 67 -0.72 -6.16 -1.72
CA PHE A 67 -0.94 -7.12 -0.64
C PHE A 67 -1.20 -6.44 0.70
N LEU A 68 -0.29 -5.55 1.13
CA LEU A 68 -0.40 -4.85 2.41
C LEU A 68 -1.61 -3.92 2.46
N LEU A 69 -1.90 -3.22 1.36
CA LEU A 69 -3.06 -2.34 1.27
C LEU A 69 -4.36 -3.14 1.34
N SER A 70 -4.43 -4.26 0.61
CA SER A 70 -5.59 -5.14 0.62
C SER A 70 -5.92 -5.64 2.02
N ILE A 71 -4.93 -6.19 2.73
CA ILE A 71 -5.15 -6.70 4.10
C ILE A 71 -5.54 -5.56 5.03
N SER A 72 -4.87 -4.42 4.93
CA SER A 72 -5.17 -3.25 5.76
C SER A 72 -6.60 -2.75 5.56
N LEU A 73 -7.09 -2.75 4.32
CA LEU A 73 -8.49 -2.40 4.00
C LEU A 73 -9.49 -3.42 4.55
N VAL A 74 -9.19 -4.72 4.46
CA VAL A 74 -10.06 -5.77 5.05
C VAL A 74 -10.11 -5.64 6.58
N ILE A 75 -8.98 -5.38 7.24
CA ILE A 75 -8.93 -5.13 8.68
C ILE A 75 -9.74 -3.88 9.04
N LEU A 76 -9.60 -2.80 8.27
CA LEU A 76 -10.38 -1.58 8.45
C LEU A 76 -11.88 -1.83 8.26
N ALA A 77 -12.25 -2.66 7.28
CA ALA A 77 -13.63 -3.07 7.04
C ALA A 77 -14.23 -3.76 8.27
N LEU A 78 -13.49 -4.71 8.86
CA LEU A 78 -13.90 -5.41 10.08
C LEU A 78 -14.02 -4.46 11.27
N GLN A 79 -13.09 -3.50 11.40
CA GLN A 79 -13.10 -2.54 12.50
C GLN A 79 -14.22 -1.50 12.38
N LYS A 80 -14.54 -1.06 11.16
CA LYS A 80 -15.50 0.02 10.89
C LYS A 80 -16.87 -0.47 10.43
N GLN A 81 -17.02 -1.76 10.16
CA GLN A 81 -18.22 -2.40 9.60
C GLN A 81 -18.65 -1.76 8.27
N ILE A 82 -17.68 -1.41 7.42
CA ILE A 82 -17.92 -0.82 6.11
C ILE A 82 -17.58 -1.86 5.04
N ASP A 83 -18.63 -2.48 4.48
CA ASP A 83 -18.49 -3.58 3.52
C ASP A 83 -17.79 -3.17 2.22
N ALA A 84 -17.85 -1.89 1.84
CA ALA A 84 -17.17 -1.36 0.67
C ALA A 84 -15.65 -1.59 0.72
N PHE A 85 -15.03 -1.52 1.91
CA PHE A 85 -13.60 -1.76 2.06
C PHE A 85 -13.22 -3.23 1.86
N THR A 86 -14.11 -4.16 2.23
CA THR A 86 -13.96 -5.60 1.94
C THR A 86 -13.96 -5.85 0.43
N TRP A 87 -14.91 -5.25 -0.29
CA TRP A 87 -14.99 -5.37 -1.75
C TRP A 87 -13.75 -4.82 -2.45
N ILE A 88 -13.23 -3.67 -1.99
CA ILE A 88 -11.99 -3.09 -2.53
C ILE A 88 -10.80 -4.00 -2.23
N GLY A 89 -10.69 -4.55 -1.02
CA GLY A 89 -9.65 -5.51 -0.65
C GLY A 89 -9.68 -6.74 -1.56
N ILE A 90 -10.84 -7.36 -1.76
CA ILE A 90 -11.00 -8.51 -2.65
C ILE A 90 -10.58 -8.16 -4.08
N ALA A 91 -11.01 -7.00 -4.61
CA ALA A 91 -10.62 -6.56 -5.94
C ALA A 91 -9.10 -6.42 -6.08
N LEU A 92 -8.42 -5.86 -5.08
CA LEU A 92 -6.96 -5.76 -5.05
C LEU A 92 -6.29 -7.14 -5.02
N MET A 93 -6.83 -8.11 -4.26
CA MET A 93 -6.32 -9.49 -4.26
C MET A 93 -6.44 -10.16 -5.63
N VAL A 94 -7.55 -9.94 -6.34
CA VAL A 94 -7.75 -10.49 -7.70
C VAL A 94 -6.75 -9.87 -8.68
N VAL A 95 -6.53 -8.56 -8.63
CA VAL A 95 -5.52 -7.88 -9.44
C VAL A 95 -4.13 -8.43 -9.13
N MET A 96 -3.82 -8.64 -7.85
CA MET A 96 -2.56 -9.22 -7.42
C MET A 96 -2.35 -10.64 -7.97
N LEU A 97 -3.38 -11.49 -7.93
CA LEU A 97 -3.34 -12.83 -8.52
C LEU A 97 -3.11 -12.77 -10.04
N TYR A 98 -3.80 -11.88 -10.74
CA TYR A 98 -3.59 -11.69 -12.17
C TYR A 98 -2.13 -11.30 -12.49
N LEU A 99 -1.55 -10.40 -11.71
CA LEU A 99 -0.16 -9.97 -11.88
C LEU A 99 0.82 -11.13 -11.65
N LEU A 100 0.60 -11.95 -10.61
CA LEU A 100 1.42 -13.15 -10.35
C LEU A 100 1.37 -14.16 -11.49
N LEU A 101 0.19 -14.38 -12.08
CA LEU A 101 0.02 -15.33 -13.18
C LEU A 101 0.72 -14.86 -14.46
N ARG A 102 0.82 -13.54 -14.66
CA ARG A 102 1.42 -12.94 -15.86
C ARG A 102 2.93 -12.70 -15.73
N PHE A 103 3.39 -12.39 -14.53
CA PHE A 103 4.79 -12.08 -14.23
C PHE A 103 5.21 -12.92 -13.02
N PRO A 104 5.79 -14.11 -13.24
CA PRO A 104 6.26 -14.94 -12.14
C PRO A 104 7.35 -14.19 -11.37
N LEU A 105 7.28 -14.26 -10.04
CA LEU A 105 8.24 -13.65 -9.12
C LEU A 105 9.62 -14.35 -9.12
N ILE A 106 9.78 -15.42 -9.91
CA ILE A 106 10.96 -16.29 -10.05
C ILE A 106 11.18 -16.57 -11.54
#